data_AF-A0A0F3GU60-F1
#
_entry.id   AF-A0A0F3GU60-F1
#
_cell.length_a   1.000
_cell.length_b   1.000
_cell.length_c   1.000
_cell.angle_alpha   90.00
_cell.angle_beta   90.00
_cell.angle_gamma   90.00
#
_symmetry.space_group_name_H-M   'P 1'
#
loop_
_entity.id
_entity.type
_entity.pdbx_description
1 polymer ?
#
loop_
_entity_poly.entity_id
_entity_poly.type
_entity_poly.pdbx_seq_one_letter_code
_entity_poly.pdbx_strand_id
1 'polypeptide(L)' 'MISWQIAEEMRKKGITKLEMANLMHTSRTQVDRILKAKGNVTIETLQRAAALVGRTLHIELV' A
#
# COMPACT_ATOMS: atom_id res chain seq x y z
N MET A 1 -0.97 -9.43 -6.39
CA MET A 1 -1.89 -8.51 -7.08
C MET A 1 -2.24 -7.28 -6.23
N ILE A 2 -2.35 -7.41 -4.89
CA ILE A 2 -2.67 -6.32 -3.95
C ILE A 2 -1.69 -5.13 -4.03
N SER A 3 -0.37 -5.38 -4.11
CA SER A 3 0.64 -4.30 -4.21
C SER A 3 0.46 -3.39 -5.42
N TRP A 4 -0.06 -3.93 -6.53
CA TRP A 4 -0.36 -3.15 -7.74
C TRP A 4 -1.60 -2.28 -7.56
N GLN A 5 -2.64 -2.79 -6.87
CA GLN A 5 -3.84 -1.99 -6.56
C GLN A 5 -3.51 -0.81 -5.65
N ILE A 6 -2.62 -1.00 -4.66
CA ILE A 6 -2.16 0.09 -3.79
C ILE A 6 -1.41 1.15 -4.61
N ALA A 7 -0.51 0.73 -5.53
CA ALA A 7 0.21 1.65 -6.40
C ALA A 7 -0.71 2.44 -7.35
N GLU A 8 -1.75 1.78 -7.87
CA GLU A 8 -2.77 2.38 -8.74
C GLU A 8 -3.58 3.44 -7.98
N GLU A 9 -4.06 3.12 -6.79
CA GLU A 9 -4.85 4.02 -5.96
C GLU A 9 -4.02 5.20 -5.43
N MET A 10 -2.75 4.98 -5.09
CA MET A 10 -1.82 6.07 -4.79
C MET A 10 -1.69 7.04 -5.98
N ARG A 11 -1.56 6.52 -7.21
CA ARG A 11 -1.53 7.35 -8.42
C ARG A 11 -2.82 8.12 -8.63
N LYS A 12 -3.99 7.48 -8.48
CA LYS A 12 -5.30 8.14 -8.62
C LYS A 12 -5.49 9.28 -7.62
N LYS A 13 -4.99 9.11 -6.39
CA LYS A 13 -5.10 10.11 -5.31
C LYS A 13 -3.95 11.11 -5.27
N GLY A 14 -2.96 11.00 -6.15
CA GLY A 14 -1.77 11.84 -6.14
C GLY A 14 -0.85 11.63 -4.92
N ILE A 15 -1.00 10.51 -4.21
CA ILE A 15 -0.21 10.21 -3.01
C ILE A 15 1.17 9.70 -3.42
N THR A 16 2.20 10.42 -3.00
CA THR A 16 3.59 10.03 -3.22
C THR A 16 4.02 8.91 -2.25
N LYS A 17 5.10 8.20 -2.60
CA LYS A 17 5.70 7.19 -1.72
C LYS A 17 6.17 7.77 -0.38
N LEU A 18 6.52 9.06 -0.35
CA LEU A 18 6.97 9.74 0.86
C LEU A 18 5.79 10.06 1.78
N GLU A 19 4.69 10.57 1.23
CA GLU A 19 3.45 10.82 1.98
C GLU A 19 2.88 9.51 2.53
N MET A 20 2.88 8.45 1.72
CA MET A 20 2.47 7.12 2.17
C MET A 20 3.36 6.60 3.30
N ALA A 21 4.66 6.84 3.24
CA ALA A 21 5.59 6.45 4.30
C ALA A 21 5.30 7.21 5.61
N ASN A 22 5.00 8.50 5.51
CA ASN A 22 4.61 9.32 6.67
C ASN A 22 3.29 8.84 7.28
N LEU A 23 2.28 8.52 6.46
CA LEU A 23 0.99 7.98 6.91
C LEU A 23 1.12 6.60 7.56
N MET A 24 2.04 5.79 7.06
CA MET A 24 2.34 4.45 7.60
C MET A 24 3.33 4.46 8.77
N HIS A 25 3.84 5.63 9.18
CA HIS A 25 4.92 5.76 10.16
C HIS A 25 6.11 4.84 9.87
N THR A 26 6.52 4.78 8.59
CA THR A 26 7.56 3.89 8.10
C THR A 26 8.50 4.62 7.15
N SER A 27 9.55 3.93 6.68
CA SER A 27 10.48 4.50 5.71
C SER A 27 9.95 4.40 4.28
N ARG A 28 10.34 5.34 3.41
CA ARG A 28 10.07 5.28 1.96
C ARG A 28 10.52 3.95 1.35
N THR A 29 11.65 3.41 1.82
CA THR A 29 12.20 2.12 1.36
C THR A 29 11.27 0.96 1.73
N GLN A 30 10.61 1.02 2.89
CA GLN A 30 9.65 0.00 3.30
C GLN A 30 8.37 0.06 2.47
N VAL A 31 7.87 1.27 2.15
CA VAL A 31 6.77 1.45 1.17
C VAL A 31 7.15 0.90 -0.20
N ASP A 32 8.37 1.19 -0.69
CA ASP A 32 8.83 0.68 -1.99
C ASP A 32 8.89 -0.86 -2.02
N ARG A 33 9.30 -1.49 -0.92
CA ARG A 33 9.27 -2.95 -0.77
C ARG A 33 7.85 -3.51 -0.80
N ILE A 34 6.88 -2.85 -0.17
CA ILE A 34 5.46 -3.28 -0.18
C ILE A 34 4.91 -3.23 -1.60
N LEU A 35 5.19 -2.15 -2.34
CA LEU A 35 4.75 -1.98 -3.73
C LEU A 35 5.43 -2.98 -4.69
N LYS A 36 6.66 -3.42 -4.38
CA LYS A 36 7.41 -4.41 -5.18
C LYS A 36 7.27 -5.85 -4.71
N ALA A 37 6.56 -6.09 -3.60
CA ALA A 37 6.47 -7.41 -3.00
C ALA A 37 5.70 -8.38 -3.90
N LYS A 38 6.36 -9.48 -4.26
CA LYS A 38 5.76 -10.57 -5.04
C LYS A 38 5.39 -11.81 -4.20
N GLY A 39 5.73 -11.86 -2.91
CA GLY A 39 5.41 -13.05 -2.10
C GLY A 39 5.73 -13.03 -0.59
N ASN A 40 6.50 -12.07 -0.06
CA ASN A 40 7.01 -12.14 1.32
C ASN A 40 6.67 -10.97 2.24
N VAL A 41 5.62 -10.19 1.93
CA VAL A 41 5.10 -9.16 2.83
C VAL A 41 3.91 -9.72 3.57
N THR A 42 3.93 -9.64 4.91
CA THR A 42 2.85 -10.14 5.75
C THR A 42 1.53 -9.45 5.37
N ILE A 43 0.46 -10.24 5.30
CA ILE A 43 -0.90 -9.80 4.94
C ILE A 43 -1.32 -8.55 5.75
N GLU A 44 -0.93 -8.50 7.03
CA GLU A 44 -1.18 -7.38 7.94
C GLU A 44 -0.57 -6.04 7.47
N THR A 45 0.60 -6.09 6.81
CA THR A 45 1.26 -4.89 6.27
C THR A 45 0.56 -4.39 5.01
N LEU A 46 0.07 -5.32 4.17
CA LEU A 46 -0.74 -5.00 2.99
C LEU A 46 -2.10 -4.43 3.38
N GLN A 47 -2.74 -4.98 4.42
CA GLN A 47 -4.03 -4.51 4.93
C GLN A 47 -3.93 -3.10 5.51
N ARG A 48 -2.88 -2.79 6.29
CA ARG A 48 -2.65 -1.42 6.79
C ARG A 48 -2.41 -0.43 5.65
N ALA A 49 -1.60 -0.81 4.66
CA ALA A 49 -1.39 0.04 3.48
C ALA A 49 -2.70 0.26 2.70
N ALA A 50 -3.50 -0.79 2.48
CA ALA A 50 -4.79 -0.70 1.80
C ALA A 50 -5.80 0.17 2.55
N ALA A 51 -5.88 0.07 3.89
CA ALA A 51 -6.76 0.90 4.72
C ALA A 51 -6.39 2.39 4.68
N LEU A 52 -5.10 2.69 4.56
CA LEU A 52 -4.58 4.07 4.51
C LEU A 52 -4.78 4.72 3.14
N VAL A 53 -4.60 3.96 2.04
CA VAL A 53 -4.88 4.48 0.69
C VAL A 53 -6.39 4.47 0.41
N GLY A 54 -7.15 3.56 1.04
CA GLY A 54 -8.59 3.44 0.86
C GLY A 54 -9.34 3.27 2.16
N ARG A 55 -9.74 4.39 2.78
CA ARG A 55 -10.96 4.44 3.64
C ARG A 55 -12.21 3.79 2.97
N THR A 56 -12.12 3.42 1.69
CA THR A 56 -13.11 2.69 0.88
C THR A 56 -12.48 1.66 -0.09
N LEU A 57 -11.37 0.98 0.24
CA LEU A 57 -10.99 -0.20 -0.57
C LEU A 57 -11.63 -1.46 0.00
N HIS A 58 -12.69 -1.94 -0.66
CA HIS A 58 -13.23 -3.29 -0.48
C HIS A 58 -12.13 -4.30 -0.87
N ILE A 59 -11.66 -5.06 0.11
CA ILE A 59 -10.79 -6.21 -0.11
C ILE A 59 -11.72 -7.40 -0.32
N GLU A 60 -12.07 -7.70 -1.57
CA GLU A 60 -12.59 -9.03 -1.91
C GLU A 60 -11.40 -9.97 -2.15
N LEU A 61 -11.32 -11.01 -1.32
CA LEU A 61 -10.45 -12.17 -1.54
C LEU A 61 -11.20 -13.18 -2.42
N VAL A 62 -10.66 -13.48 -3.61
CA VAL A 62 -10.90 -14.74 -4.32
C VAL A 62 -9.86 -15.77 -3.93
#